data_AF-A0A0J7AQC2-F1
#
_entry.id   AF-A0A0J7AQC2-F1
#
_cell.length_a   1.000
_cell.length_b   1.000
_cell.length_c   1.000
_cell.angle_alpha   90.00
_cell.angle_beta   90.00
_cell.angle_gamma   90.00
#
_symmetry.space_group_name_H-M   'P 1'
#
loop_
_entity.id
_entity.type
_entity.pdbx_description
1 polymer ?
#
loop_
_entity_poly.entity_id
_entity_poly.type
_entity_poly.pdbx_seq_one_letter_code
_entity_poly.pdbx_strand_id
1 'polypeptide(L)'
;MPALVTFAFQHDAGRLLSVEVAGSGTLSTTPGHKFFVVGRGWTVAADLRMGDQLREPDSSVRLVTSLSELGMPSPLRVHDITVDGLHSFFVRTSGAGPRDVLVHNCLNLRLHEGDRGAHTIRDHVDLTPQKAVAKAKKDLEDHPNTSRGESSLWTDFDTAQQSVDAAFRKWHSSEAHRKQLQKWMQKTPVDSDSAAHLLSITVRLDTPGSLGKIYKANGDVRDAGNTVTIVLKRSAHKGYMVYTAYPVD
;
A
#
# COMPACT_ATOMS: atom_id res chain seq x y z
N MET A 1 -2.43 -23.55 11.53
CA MET A 1 -1.27 -23.34 12.42
C MET A 1 -0.96 -21.85 12.45
N PRO A 2 -0.61 -21.27 13.61
CA PRO A 2 -0.11 -19.90 13.64
C PRO A 2 1.19 -19.79 12.84
N ALA A 3 1.41 -18.64 12.19
CA ALA A 3 2.64 -18.34 11.45
C ALA A 3 3.48 -17.31 12.22
N LEU A 4 4.79 -17.28 11.95
CA LEU A 4 5.72 -16.42 12.65
C LEU A 4 5.45 -14.95 12.33
N VAL A 5 5.45 -14.09 13.35
CA VAL A 5 5.56 -12.64 13.15
C VAL A 5 7.02 -12.34 12.85
N THR A 6 7.31 -11.93 11.62
CA THR A 6 8.69 -11.64 11.17
C THR A 6 9.04 -10.16 11.31
N PHE A 7 8.03 -9.30 11.45
CA PHE A 7 8.23 -7.86 11.57
C PHE A 7 7.05 -7.18 12.27
N ALA A 8 7.34 -6.12 13.03
CA ALA A 8 6.35 -5.22 13.59
C ALA A 8 6.75 -3.78 13.27
N PHE A 9 5.75 -2.95 12.99
CA PHE A 9 5.91 -1.57 12.58
C PHE A 9 4.89 -0.68 13.26
N GLN A 10 5.23 0.58 13.46
CA GLN A 10 4.30 1.59 13.95
C GLN A 10 4.51 2.91 13.20
N HIS A 11 3.42 3.63 12.96
CA HIS A 11 3.44 4.97 12.39
C HIS A 11 2.28 5.79 12.92
N ASP A 12 2.31 7.10 12.69
CA ASP A 12 1.18 7.96 13.05
C ASP A 12 0.18 8.01 11.88
N ALA A 13 -1.11 7.97 12.20
CA ALA A 13 -2.21 8.04 11.26
C ALA A 13 -3.14 9.20 11.63
N GLY A 14 -3.36 10.09 10.67
CA GLY A 14 -4.26 11.25 10.83
C GLY A 14 -5.74 10.91 10.61
N ARG A 15 -6.07 9.70 10.16
CA ARG A 15 -7.44 9.24 9.88
C ARG A 15 -7.64 7.81 10.33
N LEU A 16 -8.71 7.57 11.09
CA LEU A 16 -9.10 6.24 11.55
C LEU A 16 -10.60 6.02 11.30
N LEU A 17 -10.95 4.78 11.00
CA LEU A 17 -12.32 4.28 10.97
C LEU A 17 -12.55 3.39 12.18
N SER A 18 -13.69 3.59 12.82
CA SER A 18 -14.24 2.71 13.84
C SER A 18 -15.23 1.75 13.19
N VAL A 19 -15.00 0.46 13.35
CA VAL A 19 -15.82 -0.65 12.83
C VAL A 19 -16.45 -1.37 14.01
N GLU A 20 -17.77 -1.35 14.11
CA GLU A 20 -18.50 -2.15 15.10
C GLU A 20 -18.91 -3.50 14.51
N VAL A 21 -18.74 -4.54 15.32
CA VAL A 21 -18.98 -5.93 14.92
C VAL A 21 -20.02 -6.55 15.86
N ALA A 22 -21.07 -7.14 15.27
CA ALA A 22 -22.22 -7.70 15.98
C ALA A 22 -21.82 -8.70 17.07
N GLY A 23 -22.36 -8.50 18.28
CA GLY A 23 -22.11 -9.39 19.42
C GLY A 23 -20.64 -9.42 19.88
N SER A 24 -19.88 -8.39 19.51
CA SER A 24 -18.49 -8.25 19.90
C SER A 24 -18.17 -6.87 20.44
N GLY A 25 -17.80 -5.94 19.55
CA GLY A 25 -17.26 -4.66 19.97
C GLY A 25 -16.66 -3.92 18.79
N THR A 26 -15.73 -3.01 19.10
CA THR A 26 -15.24 -2.04 18.14
C THR A 26 -13.78 -2.30 17.80
N LEU A 27 -13.45 -2.09 16.53
CA LEU A 27 -12.09 -2.09 16.02
C LEU A 27 -11.79 -0.74 15.36
N SER A 28 -10.70 -0.09 15.77
CA SER A 28 -10.18 1.09 15.09
C SER A 28 -9.12 0.68 14.07
N THR A 29 -9.19 1.22 12.86
CA THR A 29 -8.30 0.84 11.76
C THR A 29 -8.07 2.00 10.81
N THR A 30 -6.99 1.97 10.03
CA THR A 30 -6.78 2.96 8.97
C THR A 30 -7.72 2.67 7.78
N PRO A 31 -8.18 3.68 7.04
CA PRO A 31 -9.11 3.47 5.92
C PRO A 31 -8.61 2.49 4.83
N GLY A 32 -7.29 2.37 4.68
CA GLY A 32 -6.65 1.49 3.69
C GLY A 32 -6.52 0.02 4.13
N HIS A 33 -6.69 -0.28 5.41
CA HIS A 33 -6.48 -1.63 5.93
C HIS A 33 -7.55 -2.59 5.41
N LYS A 34 -7.18 -3.83 5.05
CA LYS A 34 -8.12 -4.77 4.42
C LYS A 34 -8.69 -5.77 5.41
N PHE A 35 -9.97 -6.06 5.26
CA PHE A 35 -10.73 -7.08 5.96
C PHE A 35 -11.16 -8.17 4.99
N PHE A 36 -11.23 -9.42 5.43
CA PHE A 36 -11.80 -10.47 4.60
C PHE A 36 -13.32 -10.51 4.75
N VAL A 37 -14.03 -10.05 3.73
CA VAL A 37 -15.50 -10.08 3.66
C VAL A 37 -15.97 -11.30 2.87
N VAL A 38 -16.82 -12.13 3.45
CA VAL A 38 -17.37 -13.31 2.77
C VAL A 38 -18.17 -12.89 1.54
N GLY A 39 -17.90 -13.54 0.41
CA GLY A 39 -18.52 -13.22 -0.89
C GLY A 39 -17.88 -12.04 -1.65
N ARG A 40 -17.14 -11.15 -0.97
CA ARG A 40 -16.45 -10.01 -1.59
C ARG A 40 -14.91 -10.12 -1.59
N GLY A 41 -14.36 -11.00 -0.75
CA GLY A 41 -12.93 -11.16 -0.54
C GLY A 41 -12.33 -9.99 0.26
N TRP A 42 -11.04 -9.72 0.02
CA TRP A 42 -10.32 -8.63 0.68
C TRP A 42 -10.91 -7.26 0.31
N THR A 43 -11.52 -6.61 1.30
CA THR A 43 -12.21 -5.32 1.19
C THR A 43 -11.52 -4.33 2.12
N VAL A 44 -11.17 -3.15 1.63
CA VAL A 44 -10.57 -2.11 2.50
C VAL A 44 -11.59 -1.60 3.51
N ALA A 45 -11.12 -1.12 4.65
CA ALA A 45 -11.95 -0.62 5.74
C ALA A 45 -12.91 0.50 5.27
N ALA A 46 -12.43 1.39 4.40
CA ALA A 46 -13.23 2.47 3.81
C ALA A 46 -14.40 1.99 2.92
N ASP A 47 -14.33 0.76 2.40
CA ASP A 47 -15.32 0.18 1.49
C ASP A 47 -16.21 -0.87 2.20
N LEU A 48 -16.03 -1.04 3.51
CA LEU A 48 -16.93 -1.84 4.34
C LEU A 48 -18.32 -1.21 4.35
N ARG A 49 -19.31 -2.06 4.53
CA ARG A 49 -20.72 -1.69 4.62
C ARG A 49 -21.34 -2.36 5.82
N MET A 50 -22.33 -1.70 6.42
CA MET A 50 -23.22 -2.37 7.36
C MET A 50 -23.81 -3.63 6.71
N GLY A 51 -23.76 -4.75 7.43
CA GLY A 51 -24.16 -6.07 6.94
C GLY A 51 -23.05 -6.88 6.26
N ASP A 52 -21.85 -6.33 6.01
CA ASP A 52 -20.72 -7.13 5.54
C ASP A 52 -20.36 -8.21 6.57
N GLN A 53 -20.07 -9.42 6.07
CA GLN A 53 -19.73 -10.58 6.89
C GLN A 53 -18.22 -10.77 6.97
N LEU A 54 -17.63 -10.47 8.14
CA LEU A 54 -16.20 -10.61 8.42
C LEU A 54 -15.87 -12.01 8.93
N ARG A 55 -14.76 -12.59 8.46
CA ARG A 55 -14.35 -13.95 8.83
C ARG A 55 -13.59 -14.00 10.18
N GLU A 56 -14.01 -14.92 11.04
CA GLU A 56 -13.35 -15.29 12.31
C GLU A 56 -12.34 -16.46 12.14
N PRO A 57 -11.47 -16.74 13.14
CA PRO A 57 -10.47 -17.83 13.05
C PRO A 57 -11.05 -19.22 12.80
N ASP A 58 -12.22 -19.51 13.38
CA ASP A 58 -12.94 -20.77 13.21
C ASP A 58 -13.75 -20.82 11.89
N SER A 59 -13.57 -19.82 11.01
CA SER A 59 -14.30 -19.62 9.76
C SER A 59 -15.78 -19.27 9.90
N SER A 60 -16.27 -19.02 11.12
CA SER A 60 -17.56 -18.36 11.33
C SER A 60 -17.50 -16.89 10.88
N VAL A 61 -18.66 -16.22 10.86
CA VAL A 61 -18.79 -14.85 10.37
C VAL A 61 -19.46 -13.93 11.36
N ARG A 62 -19.06 -12.65 11.33
CA ARG A 62 -19.70 -11.57 12.09
C ARG A 62 -20.11 -10.42 11.19
N LEU A 63 -21.24 -9.81 11.51
CA LEU A 63 -21.77 -8.68 10.75
C LEU A 63 -21.13 -7.37 11.21
N VAL A 64 -20.74 -6.53 10.26
CA VAL A 64 -20.48 -5.11 10.52
C VAL A 64 -21.80 -4.44 10.86
N THR A 65 -21.91 -3.83 12.04
CA THR A 65 -23.13 -3.17 12.52
C THR A 65 -23.06 -1.66 12.43
N SER A 66 -21.86 -1.08 12.44
CA SER A 66 -21.66 0.36 12.33
C SER A 66 -20.28 0.68 11.78
N LEU A 67 -20.17 1.80 11.08
CA LEU A 67 -18.93 2.37 10.55
C LEU A 67 -18.95 3.88 10.80
N SER A 68 -17.91 4.39 11.46
CA SER A 68 -17.77 5.83 11.70
C SER A 68 -16.32 6.28 11.53
N GLU A 69 -16.12 7.47 10.96
CA GLU A 69 -14.82 8.11 10.95
C GLU A 69 -14.56 8.74 12.32
N LEU A 70 -13.41 8.45 12.91
CA LEU A 70 -13.02 9.00 14.21
C LEU A 70 -12.49 10.42 13.99
N GLY A 71 -13.16 11.40 14.59
CA GLY A 71 -12.66 12.77 14.67
C GLY A 71 -11.45 12.82 15.60
N MET A 72 -10.27 13.07 15.04
CA MET A 72 -9.01 13.02 15.77
C MET A 72 -8.39 14.41 15.92
N PRO A 73 -8.12 14.90 17.15
CA PRO A 73 -7.48 16.21 17.36
C PRO A 73 -5.99 16.21 16.99
N SER A 74 -5.36 15.03 16.93
CA SER A 74 -3.98 14.82 16.47
C SER A 74 -3.82 13.41 15.90
N PRO A 75 -2.80 13.16 15.05
CA PRO A 75 -2.49 11.81 14.58
C PRO A 75 -2.30 10.81 15.74
N LEU A 76 -2.79 9.58 15.57
CA LEU A 76 -2.61 8.49 16.52
C LEU A 76 -1.60 7.47 16.00
N ARG A 77 -0.83 6.90 16.93
CA ARG A 77 0.03 5.78 16.60
C ARG A 77 -0.80 4.54 16.28
N VAL A 78 -0.56 3.97 15.11
CA VAL A 78 -1.10 2.68 14.67
C VAL A 78 0.02 1.67 14.53
N HIS A 79 -0.35 0.38 14.59
CA HIS A 79 0.58 -0.73 14.56
C HIS A 79 0.24 -1.69 13.42
N ASP A 80 1.27 -2.16 12.74
CA ASP A 80 1.18 -3.20 11.73
C ASP A 80 2.15 -4.34 12.08
N ILE A 81 1.75 -5.56 11.73
CA ILE A 81 2.63 -6.73 11.81
C ILE A 81 2.73 -7.40 10.44
N THR A 82 3.84 -8.09 10.21
CA THR A 82 4.03 -8.98 9.07
C THR A 82 4.06 -10.40 9.59
N VAL A 83 3.15 -11.23 9.07
CA VAL A 83 3.09 -12.66 9.33
C VAL A 83 3.67 -13.39 8.13
N ASP A 84 4.62 -14.28 8.38
CA ASP A 84 5.35 -15.02 7.34
C ASP A 84 4.39 -15.74 6.39
N GLY A 85 4.60 -15.55 5.09
CA GLY A 85 3.85 -16.20 4.01
C GLY A 85 2.37 -15.82 3.84
N LEU A 86 1.73 -15.12 4.79
CA LEU A 86 0.28 -14.96 4.80
C LEU A 86 -0.22 -13.51 4.79
N HIS A 87 0.59 -12.51 5.14
CA HIS A 87 0.26 -11.05 5.16
C HIS A 87 -1.07 -10.69 5.79
N SER A 88 -1.61 -11.63 6.54
CA SER A 88 -2.94 -11.62 7.07
C SER A 88 -2.87 -12.12 8.50
N PHE A 89 -3.55 -11.43 9.39
CA PHE A 89 -3.59 -11.76 10.80
C PHE A 89 -4.96 -11.46 11.36
N PHE A 90 -5.27 -12.01 12.52
CA PHE A 90 -6.49 -11.67 13.22
C PHE A 90 -6.22 -10.55 14.21
N VAL A 91 -7.06 -9.51 14.19
CA VAL A 91 -7.04 -8.45 15.20
C VAL A 91 -8.26 -8.62 16.09
N ARG A 92 -8.04 -8.49 17.39
CA ARG A 92 -9.09 -8.60 18.39
C ARG A 92 -9.81 -7.26 18.57
N THR A 93 -11.14 -7.28 18.48
CA THR A 93 -11.99 -6.13 18.83
C THR A 93 -11.88 -5.79 20.32
N SER A 94 -12.19 -4.55 20.68
CA SER A 94 -12.33 -4.11 22.07
C SER A 94 -13.81 -4.05 22.47
N GLY A 95 -14.16 -4.38 23.72
CA GLY A 95 -15.54 -4.32 24.23
C GLY A 95 -16.04 -5.59 24.91
N ALA A 96 -17.35 -5.67 25.13
CA ALA A 96 -18.01 -6.80 25.79
C ALA A 96 -18.18 -7.99 24.83
N GLY A 97 -17.21 -8.91 24.84
CA GLY A 97 -17.20 -10.10 23.99
C GLY A 97 -16.19 -9.98 22.84
N PRO A 98 -14.89 -9.75 23.12
CA PRO A 98 -13.88 -9.52 22.09
C PRO A 98 -13.79 -10.72 21.14
N ARG A 99 -13.73 -10.43 19.85
CA ARG A 99 -13.64 -11.41 18.76
C ARG A 99 -12.52 -11.04 17.80
N ASP A 100 -12.05 -12.05 17.09
CA ASP A 100 -10.88 -11.98 16.23
C ASP A 100 -11.34 -11.80 14.77
N VAL A 101 -10.84 -10.77 14.08
CA VAL A 101 -11.24 -10.43 12.71
C VAL A 101 -10.04 -10.52 11.75
N LEU A 102 -10.20 -11.24 10.63
CA LEU A 102 -9.13 -11.43 9.65
C LEU A 102 -8.85 -10.16 8.84
N VAL A 103 -7.64 -9.64 8.95
CA VAL A 103 -7.16 -8.45 8.25
C VAL A 103 -5.90 -8.72 7.43
N HIS A 104 -5.54 -7.83 6.50
CA HIS A 104 -4.37 -7.94 5.62
C HIS A 104 -3.54 -6.64 5.57
N ASN A 105 -2.21 -6.78 5.71
CA ASN A 105 -1.25 -5.70 5.53
C ASN A 105 -0.75 -5.67 4.07
N CYS A 106 -1.14 -4.66 3.29
CA CYS A 106 -0.73 -4.47 1.90
C CYS A 106 0.23 -3.27 1.80
N LEU A 107 1.31 -3.39 1.00
CA LEU A 107 2.07 -2.26 0.43
C LEU A 107 2.83 -1.34 1.41
N ASN A 108 3.25 -1.87 2.56
CA ASN A 108 4.08 -1.10 3.49
C ASN A 108 5.46 -0.79 2.88
N LEU A 109 5.71 0.50 2.58
CA LEU A 109 6.93 0.94 1.90
C LEU A 109 8.18 0.70 2.75
N ARG A 110 8.11 0.88 4.08
CA ARG A 110 9.25 0.64 4.98
C ARG A 110 9.60 -0.85 5.09
N LEU A 111 8.60 -1.72 5.09
CA LEU A 111 8.82 -3.17 5.06
C LEU A 111 9.45 -3.65 3.75
N HIS A 112 9.17 -2.93 2.66
CA HIS A 112 9.68 -3.28 1.34
C HIS A 112 11.05 -2.68 1.07
N GLU A 113 11.37 -1.52 1.63
CA GLU A 113 12.63 -0.83 1.37
C GLU A 113 13.86 -1.74 1.55
N GLY A 114 14.71 -1.79 0.54
CA GLY A 114 15.92 -2.62 0.51
C GLY A 114 15.69 -4.11 0.23
N ASP A 115 14.50 -4.64 0.46
CA ASP A 115 14.18 -6.04 0.18
C ASP A 115 14.21 -6.30 -1.34
N ARG A 116 15.05 -7.23 -1.78
CA ARG A 116 15.21 -7.63 -3.20
C ARG A 116 15.42 -6.45 -4.16
N GLY A 117 16.08 -5.39 -3.66
CA GLY A 117 16.42 -4.19 -4.41
C GLY A 117 15.31 -3.13 -4.48
N ALA A 118 14.26 -3.25 -3.69
CA ALA A 118 13.23 -2.23 -3.62
C ALA A 118 13.76 -0.92 -3.04
N HIS A 119 13.23 0.20 -3.53
CA HIS A 119 13.91 1.49 -3.41
C HIS A 119 13.00 2.72 -3.43
N THR A 120 11.73 2.57 -3.04
CA THR A 120 10.80 3.72 -3.00
C THR A 120 11.32 4.83 -2.10
N ILE A 121 11.75 4.50 -0.88
CA ILE A 121 12.10 5.51 0.12
C ILE A 121 13.43 6.16 -0.25
N ARG A 122 14.47 5.36 -0.49
CA ARG A 122 15.82 5.91 -0.75
C ARG A 122 15.89 6.73 -2.04
N ASP A 123 15.12 6.38 -3.08
CA ASP A 123 15.22 7.04 -4.39
C ASP A 123 14.14 8.10 -4.62
N HIS A 124 13.03 8.05 -3.88
CA HIS A 124 11.89 8.95 -4.12
C HIS A 124 11.39 9.67 -2.88
N VAL A 125 11.85 9.37 -1.66
CA VAL A 125 11.45 10.09 -0.43
C VAL A 125 12.63 10.82 0.19
N ASP A 126 13.71 10.09 0.50
CA ASP A 126 14.86 10.63 1.25
C ASP A 126 15.94 11.25 0.34
N LEU A 127 15.76 11.15 -0.98
CA LEU A 127 16.73 11.65 -1.95
C LEU A 127 16.72 13.18 -1.97
N THR A 128 17.89 13.81 -1.89
CA THR A 128 17.96 15.29 -1.95
C THR A 128 17.67 15.80 -3.36
N PRO A 129 17.19 17.05 -3.52
CA PRO A 129 16.99 17.66 -4.84
C PRO A 129 18.20 17.56 -5.78
N GLN A 130 19.41 17.79 -5.26
CA GLN A 130 20.65 17.71 -6.05
C GLN A 130 20.92 16.27 -6.51
N LYS A 131 20.69 15.28 -5.64
CA LYS A 131 20.82 13.87 -5.98
C LYS A 131 19.73 13.42 -6.96
N ALA A 132 18.51 13.97 -6.88
CA ALA A 132 17.45 13.72 -7.85
C ALA A 132 17.82 14.21 -9.25
N VAL A 133 18.39 15.42 -9.37
CA VAL A 133 18.91 15.93 -10.65
C VAL A 133 20.07 15.06 -11.16
N ALA A 134 21.01 14.67 -10.29
CA ALA A 134 22.12 13.80 -10.67
C ALA A 134 21.64 12.43 -11.14
N LYS A 135 20.64 11.85 -10.46
CA LYS A 135 19.98 10.61 -10.86
C LYS A 135 19.30 10.74 -12.22
N ALA A 136 18.59 11.86 -12.46
CA ALA A 136 17.95 12.14 -13.74
C ALA A 136 18.96 12.28 -14.89
N LYS A 137 20.11 12.93 -14.65
CA LYS A 137 21.22 13.00 -15.61
C LYS A 137 21.79 11.62 -15.91
N LYS A 138 22.11 10.86 -14.88
CA LYS A 138 22.68 9.52 -15.02
C LYS A 138 21.74 8.58 -15.79
N ASP A 139 20.46 8.60 -15.48
CA ASP A 139 19.46 7.79 -16.20
C ASP A 139 19.37 8.17 -17.68
N LEU A 140 19.47 9.46 -18.01
CA LEU A 140 19.51 9.93 -19.40
C LEU A 140 20.80 9.53 -20.13
N GLU A 141 21.93 9.55 -19.46
CA GLU A 141 23.23 9.11 -20.00
C GLU A 141 23.26 7.59 -20.25
N ASP A 142 22.77 6.81 -19.28
CA ASP A 142 22.74 5.34 -19.37
C ASP A 142 21.67 4.86 -20.38
N HIS A 143 20.58 5.63 -20.55
CA HIS A 143 19.42 5.27 -21.37
C HIS A 143 18.92 6.42 -22.28
N PRO A 144 19.73 6.91 -23.23
CA PRO A 144 19.45 8.14 -23.98
C PRO A 144 18.20 8.08 -24.87
N ASN A 145 17.76 6.87 -25.25
CA ASN A 145 16.61 6.68 -26.15
C ASN A 145 15.30 6.38 -25.42
N THR A 146 15.35 6.05 -24.12
CA THR A 146 14.18 5.57 -23.36
C THR A 146 13.94 6.36 -22.08
N SER A 147 14.97 7.00 -21.53
CA SER A 147 14.84 7.88 -20.37
C SER A 147 14.20 9.21 -20.76
N ARG A 148 13.38 9.75 -19.86
CA ARG A 148 12.90 11.14 -19.94
C ARG A 148 13.87 12.14 -19.33
N GLY A 149 14.97 11.66 -18.71
CA GLY A 149 15.86 12.48 -17.90
C GLY A 149 15.12 13.13 -16.74
N GLU A 150 14.27 12.36 -16.04
CA GLU A 150 13.44 12.84 -14.94
C GLU A 150 13.60 11.93 -13.71
N SER A 151 13.63 12.52 -12.53
CA SER A 151 13.50 11.82 -11.25
C SER A 151 12.50 12.56 -10.39
N SER A 152 11.51 11.85 -9.86
CA SER A 152 10.49 12.45 -9.01
C SER A 152 10.68 12.09 -7.54
N LEU A 153 10.34 13.04 -6.67
CA LEU A 153 10.36 12.91 -5.22
C LEU A 153 8.96 13.15 -4.67
N TRP A 154 8.56 12.35 -3.69
CA TRP A 154 7.39 12.58 -2.85
C TRP A 154 7.61 13.80 -1.95
N THR A 155 6.53 14.46 -1.54
CA THR A 155 6.60 15.54 -0.54
C THR A 155 7.21 15.05 0.77
N ASP A 156 6.75 13.89 1.23
CA ASP A 156 7.20 13.20 2.43
C ASP A 156 6.78 11.72 2.39
N PHE A 157 7.23 10.95 3.40
CA PHE A 157 6.92 9.54 3.51
C PHE A 157 5.41 9.27 3.65
N ASP A 158 4.69 10.08 4.43
CA ASP A 158 3.28 9.85 4.71
C ASP A 158 2.44 10.05 3.44
N THR A 159 2.79 11.05 2.63
CA THR A 159 2.23 11.29 1.30
C THR A 159 2.51 10.10 0.38
N ALA A 160 3.74 9.57 0.39
CA ALA A 160 4.10 8.40 -0.42
C ALA A 160 3.25 7.17 -0.04
N GLN A 161 3.18 6.84 1.25
CA GLN A 161 2.44 5.68 1.74
C GLN A 161 0.94 5.81 1.42
N GLN A 162 0.32 6.95 1.77
CA GLN A 162 -1.11 7.19 1.53
C GLN A 162 -1.46 7.16 0.03
N SER A 163 -0.58 7.71 -0.81
CA SER A 163 -0.81 7.78 -2.26
C SER A 163 -0.68 6.40 -2.92
N VAL A 164 0.30 5.59 -2.50
CA VAL A 164 0.44 4.20 -2.96
C VAL A 164 -0.77 3.37 -2.56
N ASP A 165 -1.24 3.52 -1.32
CA ASP A 165 -2.43 2.80 -0.84
C ASP A 165 -3.69 3.21 -1.61
N ALA A 166 -3.90 4.52 -1.81
CA ALA A 166 -5.03 5.05 -2.56
C ALA A 166 -5.00 4.63 -4.04
N ALA A 167 -3.82 4.71 -4.68
CA ALA A 167 -3.64 4.34 -6.08
C ALA A 167 -3.90 2.84 -6.28
N PHE A 168 -3.30 1.99 -5.45
CA PHE A 168 -3.51 0.55 -5.56
C PHE A 168 -4.96 0.16 -5.28
N ARG A 169 -5.62 0.79 -4.29
CA ARG A 169 -7.05 0.60 -4.01
C ARG A 169 -7.89 0.92 -5.24
N LYS A 170 -7.68 2.11 -5.83
CA LYS A 170 -8.42 2.54 -7.03
C LYS A 170 -8.20 1.58 -8.19
N TRP A 171 -6.96 1.20 -8.46
CA TRP A 171 -6.64 0.22 -9.50
C TRP A 171 -7.29 -1.15 -9.25
N HIS A 172 -7.14 -1.69 -8.05
CA HIS A 172 -7.63 -3.03 -7.69
C HIS A 172 -9.18 -3.13 -7.60
N SER A 173 -9.90 -2.01 -7.59
CA SER A 173 -11.38 -2.02 -7.60
C SER A 173 -11.98 -2.65 -8.87
N SER A 174 -11.24 -2.60 -9.99
CA SER A 174 -11.65 -3.19 -11.26
C SER A 174 -11.45 -4.71 -11.28
N GLU A 175 -12.46 -5.45 -11.75
CA GLU A 175 -12.33 -6.91 -11.97
C GLU A 175 -11.23 -7.26 -12.97
N ALA A 176 -11.05 -6.44 -14.02
CA ALA A 176 -10.00 -6.65 -15.01
C ALA A 176 -8.60 -6.55 -14.37
N HIS A 177 -8.37 -5.56 -13.51
CA HIS A 177 -7.10 -5.39 -12.80
C HIS A 177 -6.84 -6.52 -11.78
N ARG A 178 -7.88 -7.00 -11.10
CA ARG A 178 -7.77 -8.19 -10.23
C ARG A 178 -7.34 -9.43 -11.01
N LYS A 179 -7.95 -9.67 -12.18
CA LYS A 179 -7.55 -10.76 -13.09
C LYS A 179 -6.13 -10.57 -13.63
N GLN A 180 -5.74 -9.34 -13.95
CA GLN A 180 -4.38 -9.01 -14.37
C GLN A 180 -3.35 -9.35 -13.28
N LEU A 181 -3.59 -8.92 -12.03
CA LEU A 181 -2.72 -9.23 -10.89
C LEU A 181 -2.62 -10.75 -10.69
N GLN A 182 -3.75 -11.46 -10.68
CA GLN A 182 -3.77 -12.92 -10.52
C GLN A 182 -2.97 -13.62 -11.61
N LYS A 183 -3.16 -13.23 -12.88
CA LYS A 183 -2.44 -13.84 -14.01
C LYS A 183 -0.94 -13.57 -13.96
N TRP A 184 -0.54 -12.35 -13.60
CA TRP A 184 0.87 -12.02 -13.37
C TRP A 184 1.44 -12.87 -12.21
N MET A 185 0.74 -12.96 -11.08
CA MET A 185 1.10 -13.83 -9.96
C MET A 185 1.05 -15.33 -10.28
N GLN A 186 0.51 -15.78 -11.42
CA GLN A 186 0.60 -17.18 -11.82
C GLN A 186 1.84 -17.42 -12.68
N LYS A 187 2.17 -16.47 -13.56
CA LYS A 187 3.18 -16.64 -14.62
C LYS A 187 4.58 -16.16 -14.25
N THR A 188 4.68 -15.21 -13.33
CA THR A 188 5.95 -14.53 -13.04
C THR A 188 6.80 -15.36 -12.08
N PRO A 189 8.08 -15.67 -12.34
CA PRO A 189 8.91 -16.34 -11.34
C PRO A 189 9.03 -15.52 -10.05
N VAL A 190 9.00 -16.20 -8.91
CA VAL A 190 9.21 -15.59 -7.60
C VAL A 190 10.64 -15.06 -7.51
N ASP A 191 10.82 -13.87 -6.93
CA ASP A 191 12.12 -13.23 -6.66
C ASP A 191 12.99 -12.97 -7.90
N SER A 192 12.39 -12.94 -9.08
CA SER A 192 13.12 -12.66 -10.32
C SER A 192 13.72 -11.25 -10.37
N ASP A 193 14.95 -11.15 -10.85
CA ASP A 193 15.62 -9.87 -11.13
C ASP A 193 15.38 -9.31 -12.55
N SER A 194 14.69 -10.05 -13.42
CA SER A 194 14.29 -9.54 -14.74
C SER A 194 13.29 -8.39 -14.63
N ALA A 195 13.61 -7.26 -15.26
CA ALA A 195 12.69 -6.11 -15.35
C ALA A 195 11.36 -6.46 -16.05
N ALA A 196 11.36 -7.45 -16.96
CA ALA A 196 10.15 -7.93 -17.65
C ALA A 196 9.17 -8.65 -16.71
N HIS A 197 9.61 -9.03 -15.51
CA HIS A 197 8.80 -9.69 -14.50
C HIS A 197 8.17 -8.71 -13.49
N LEU A 198 8.51 -7.41 -13.57
CA LEU A 198 7.87 -6.37 -12.77
C LEU A 198 6.47 -6.05 -13.31
N LEU A 199 5.52 -5.77 -12.42
CA LEU A 199 4.21 -5.26 -12.80
C LEU A 199 4.13 -3.77 -12.48
N SER A 200 4.09 -2.93 -13.52
CA SER A 200 3.92 -1.49 -13.38
C SER A 200 2.44 -1.10 -13.45
N ILE A 201 2.00 -0.26 -12.52
CA ILE A 201 0.63 0.21 -12.36
C ILE A 201 0.69 1.73 -12.24
N THR A 202 0.05 2.44 -13.16
CA THR A 202 -0.03 3.91 -13.12
C THR A 202 -1.47 4.36 -12.92
N VAL A 203 -1.71 5.17 -11.89
CA VAL A 203 -3.06 5.53 -11.44
C VAL A 203 -3.12 7.00 -11.11
N ARG A 204 -4.08 7.71 -11.73
CA ARG A 204 -4.43 9.07 -11.35
C ARG A 204 -5.36 9.05 -10.14
N LEU A 205 -4.99 9.72 -9.05
CA LEU A 205 -5.83 9.84 -7.86
C LEU A 205 -6.98 10.83 -8.08
N ASP A 206 -8.04 10.71 -7.27
CA ASP A 206 -9.18 11.63 -7.32
C ASP A 206 -8.89 12.94 -6.57
N THR A 207 -8.03 12.87 -5.54
CA THR A 207 -7.58 14.05 -4.80
C THR A 207 -6.71 14.93 -5.71
N PRO A 208 -7.09 16.18 -5.96
CA PRO A 208 -6.28 17.10 -6.73
C PRO A 208 -5.10 17.60 -5.90
N GLY A 209 -4.06 18.11 -6.57
CA GLY A 209 -2.87 18.66 -5.94
C GLY A 209 -1.62 17.85 -6.26
N SER A 210 -0.47 18.45 -5.98
CA SER A 210 0.82 17.81 -6.21
C SER A 210 1.13 16.79 -5.12
N LEU A 211 1.63 15.62 -5.53
CA LEU A 211 2.16 14.60 -4.62
C LEU A 211 3.66 14.77 -4.33
N GLY A 212 4.31 15.74 -4.97
CA GLY A 212 5.74 15.98 -4.82
C GLY A 212 6.34 16.83 -5.95
N LYS A 213 7.57 16.53 -6.35
CA LYS A 213 8.29 17.30 -7.38
C LYS A 213 8.97 16.39 -8.39
N ILE A 214 9.10 16.86 -9.62
CA ILE A 214 9.87 16.23 -10.70
C ILE A 214 11.09 17.09 -10.97
N TYR A 215 12.27 16.46 -10.93
CA TYR A 215 13.57 17.04 -11.20
C TYR A 215 14.09 16.53 -12.54
N LYS A 216 14.42 17.46 -13.45
CA LYS A 216 14.94 17.13 -14.78
C LYS A 216 16.46 17.11 -14.79
N ALA A 217 17.03 16.39 -15.76
CA ALA A 217 18.47 16.31 -15.99
C ALA A 217 19.12 17.69 -16.24
N ASN A 218 18.40 18.65 -16.82
CA ASN A 218 18.89 20.01 -17.03
C ASN A 218 18.84 20.88 -15.76
N GLY A 219 18.29 20.38 -14.65
CA GLY A 219 18.12 21.10 -13.39
C GLY A 219 16.75 21.74 -13.20
N ASP A 220 15.86 21.69 -14.20
CA ASP A 220 14.50 22.21 -14.07
C ASP A 220 13.70 21.42 -13.04
N VAL A 221 12.85 22.13 -12.29
CA VAL A 221 11.99 21.54 -11.27
C VAL A 221 10.56 21.96 -11.51
N ARG A 222 9.63 21.02 -11.39
CA ARG A 222 8.19 21.27 -11.44
C ARG A 222 7.46 20.43 -10.42
N ASP A 223 6.26 20.86 -10.07
CA ASP A 223 5.38 20.03 -9.23
C ASP A 223 4.97 18.78 -10.00
N ALA A 224 4.96 17.65 -9.29
CA ALA A 224 4.38 16.42 -9.83
C ALA A 224 2.85 16.56 -9.92
N GLY A 225 2.23 15.72 -10.74
CA GLY A 225 0.78 15.57 -10.76
C GLY A 225 0.26 14.79 -9.56
N ASN A 226 -1.00 14.38 -9.67
CA ASN A 226 -1.66 13.47 -8.74
C ASN A 226 -1.70 12.03 -9.27
N THR A 227 -0.78 11.71 -10.19
CA THR A 227 -0.63 10.37 -10.77
C THR A 227 0.48 9.63 -10.05
N VAL A 228 0.24 8.38 -9.68
CA VAL A 228 1.19 7.51 -8.98
C VAL A 228 1.55 6.34 -9.88
N THR A 229 2.83 6.06 -10.03
CA THR A 229 3.30 4.78 -10.56
C THR A 229 3.74 3.88 -9.40
N ILE A 230 3.23 2.64 -9.38
CA ILE A 230 3.59 1.58 -8.44
C ILE A 230 4.17 0.42 -9.26
N VAL A 231 5.37 -0.02 -8.91
CA VAL A 231 6.01 -1.17 -9.52
C VAL A 231 6.04 -2.31 -8.51
N LEU A 232 5.44 -3.44 -8.84
CA LEU A 232 5.42 -4.63 -8.00
C LEU A 232 6.47 -5.65 -8.44
N LYS A 233 7.09 -6.32 -7.47
CA LYS A 233 7.94 -7.49 -7.65
C LYS A 233 7.32 -8.69 -6.95
N ARG A 234 7.32 -9.86 -7.61
CA ARG A 234 6.79 -11.10 -7.02
C ARG A 234 7.74 -11.58 -5.92
N SER A 235 7.20 -11.93 -4.76
CA SER A 235 7.98 -12.30 -3.57
C SER A 235 7.51 -13.62 -2.97
N ALA A 236 8.44 -14.48 -2.56
CA ALA A 236 8.12 -15.78 -1.95
C ALA A 236 7.37 -15.62 -0.64
N HIS A 237 7.85 -14.70 0.21
CA HIS A 237 7.31 -14.46 1.54
C HIS A 237 6.12 -13.52 1.52
N LYS A 238 6.02 -12.66 0.50
CA LYS A 238 5.05 -11.56 0.42
C LYS A 238 3.93 -11.73 -0.61
N GLY A 239 4.00 -12.77 -1.44
CA GLY A 239 3.22 -12.88 -2.67
C GLY A 239 3.72 -11.85 -3.70
N TYR A 240 3.64 -10.57 -3.35
CA TYR A 240 4.25 -9.46 -4.05
C TYR A 240 4.62 -8.32 -3.08
N MET A 241 5.53 -7.46 -3.51
CA MET A 241 5.98 -6.29 -2.76
C MET A 241 6.05 -5.07 -3.67
N VAL A 242 6.04 -3.86 -3.09
CA VAL A 242 6.36 -2.63 -3.83
C VAL A 242 7.86 -2.61 -4.06
N TYR A 243 8.26 -2.74 -5.31
CA TYR A 243 9.66 -2.63 -5.72
C TYR A 243 10.09 -1.16 -5.78
N THR A 244 9.26 -0.32 -6.40
CA THR A 244 9.42 1.14 -6.32
C THR A 244 8.06 1.80 -6.55
N ALA A 245 7.88 3.02 -6.04
CA ALA A 245 6.73 3.83 -6.32
C ALA A 245 7.08 5.31 -6.31
N TYR A 246 6.51 6.08 -7.23
CA TYR A 246 6.87 7.48 -7.41
C TYR A 246 5.75 8.28 -8.08
N PRO A 247 5.64 9.59 -7.79
CA PRO A 247 4.65 10.44 -8.42
C PRO A 247 5.09 10.81 -9.84
N VAL A 248 4.13 11.03 -10.72
CA VAL A 248 4.32 11.49 -12.10
C VAL A 248 3.25 12.54 -12.44
N ASP A 249 3.32 13.16 -13.62
CA ASP A 249 2.31 14.12 -14.09
C ASP A 249 0.90 13.52 -14.28
#